data_AF-A0A3B4CMJ0-F1
#
_entry.id   AF-A0A3B4CMJ0-F1
#
_cell.length_a   1.000
_cell.length_b   1.000
_cell.length_c   1.000
_cell.angle_alpha   90.00
_cell.angle_beta   90.00
_cell.angle_gamma   90.00
#
_symmetry.space_group_name_H-M   'P 1'
#
loop_
_entity.id
_entity.type
_entity.pdbx_description
1 polymer ?
#
loop_
_entity_poly.entity_id
_entity_poly.type
_entity_poly.pdbx_seq_one_letter_code
_entity_poly.pdbx_strand_id
1 'polypeptide(L)'
;MNRTKKKGRRANIPTKSTTYTARCPASFRCLPQREPWSFTRKPGMPIPTAAPFFQNEYMKDDFFIKIETWHKPDMGTTDNPHGLPPEEWEETEVVPIDIADRSQVDDVDYKPEEDPALFHSEKTGRGPLGPGWKKELHNSNCPYMTAYKLVTVHFRWWGLQGRVENFIHKQEKRLFTNFHRQLFCWLDRWVDLTMDDIRRMEEETQRELDQMRNEGSVRGMKAGED
;
A
#
# COMPACT_ATOMS: atom_id res chain seq x y z
N MET A 1 -12.70 -49.62 -2.73
CA MET A 1 -12.12 -48.59 -3.63
C MET A 1 -13.18 -47.55 -3.94
N ASN A 2 -12.76 -46.30 -4.16
CA ASN A 2 -13.54 -45.09 -4.51
C ASN A 2 -14.16 -44.28 -3.35
N ARG A 3 -13.29 -43.55 -2.64
CA ARG A 3 -13.64 -42.28 -1.96
C ARG A 3 -13.72 -41.16 -3.00
N THR A 4 -14.93 -40.71 -3.31
CA THR A 4 -15.18 -39.49 -4.09
C THR A 4 -14.76 -38.26 -3.28
N LYS A 5 -13.66 -37.60 -3.70
CA LYS A 5 -13.26 -36.28 -3.20
C LYS A 5 -14.30 -35.24 -3.63
N LYS A 6 -15.09 -34.70 -2.70
CA LYS A 6 -15.84 -33.45 -2.92
C LYS A 6 -14.83 -32.32 -3.16
N LYS A 7 -14.75 -31.82 -4.40
CA LYS A 7 -14.09 -30.55 -4.73
C LYS A 7 -14.80 -29.45 -3.95
N GLY A 8 -14.12 -28.86 -2.97
CA GLY A 8 -14.56 -27.63 -2.31
C GLY A 8 -14.72 -26.53 -3.37
N ARG A 9 -15.86 -25.83 -3.34
CA ARG A 9 -16.11 -24.65 -4.16
C ARG A 9 -15.02 -23.61 -3.83
N ARG A 10 -14.23 -23.20 -4.84
CA ARG A 10 -13.38 -22.02 -4.74
C ARG A 10 -14.30 -20.83 -4.49
N ALA A 11 -14.17 -20.18 -3.35
CA ALA A 11 -14.84 -18.90 -3.10
C ALA A 11 -14.41 -17.91 -4.19
N ASN A 12 -15.37 -17.27 -4.86
CA ASN A 12 -15.10 -16.15 -5.75
C ASN A 12 -14.47 -15.04 -4.91
N ILE A 13 -13.21 -14.70 -5.20
CA ILE A 13 -12.53 -13.55 -4.60
C ILE A 13 -13.02 -12.32 -5.38
N PRO A 14 -13.63 -11.31 -4.75
CA PRO A 14 -14.13 -10.14 -5.45
C PRO A 14 -12.96 -9.32 -6.03
N THR A 15 -13.02 -9.07 -7.34
CA THR A 15 -12.20 -8.06 -8.05
C THR A 15 -12.69 -6.69 -7.61
N LYS A 16 -11.84 -5.86 -6.98
CA LYS A 16 -12.17 -4.46 -6.64
C LYS A 16 -11.74 -3.56 -7.80
N SER A 17 -12.55 -2.58 -8.21
CA SER A 17 -12.15 -1.66 -9.29
C SER A 17 -12.25 -0.20 -8.87
N THR A 18 -11.17 0.56 -9.04
CA THR A 18 -11.09 1.99 -8.64
C THR A 18 -10.90 2.87 -9.88
N THR A 19 -11.65 3.96 -10.00
CA THR A 19 -11.54 4.93 -11.12
C THR A 19 -10.79 6.20 -10.65
N TYR A 20 -9.83 6.69 -11.43
CA TYR A 20 -8.91 7.79 -11.04
C TYR A 20 -9.02 9.08 -11.88
N THR A 21 -10.07 9.25 -12.70
CA THR A 21 -10.25 10.37 -13.66
C THR A 21 -9.97 11.78 -13.13
N ALA A 22 -10.27 12.07 -11.85
CA ALA A 22 -10.12 13.41 -11.27
C ALA A 22 -8.84 13.62 -10.45
N ARG A 23 -7.98 12.60 -10.31
CA ARG A 23 -6.85 12.60 -9.37
C ARG A 23 -5.47 12.54 -10.01
N CYS A 24 -5.37 12.36 -11.33
CA CYS A 24 -4.09 12.43 -12.06
C CYS A 24 -3.69 13.88 -12.38
N PRO A 25 -2.38 14.21 -12.38
CA PRO A 25 -1.89 15.53 -12.76
C PRO A 25 -2.28 15.91 -14.20
N ALA A 26 -2.38 17.21 -14.47
CA ALA A 26 -2.82 17.73 -15.77
C ALA A 26 -1.90 17.28 -16.94
N SER A 27 -0.60 17.11 -16.68
CA SER A 27 0.40 16.60 -17.63
C SER A 27 0.16 15.14 -18.05
N PHE A 28 -0.56 14.36 -17.24
CA PHE A 28 -0.93 12.97 -17.53
C PHE A 28 -2.38 12.83 -17.99
N ARG A 29 -3.06 13.96 -18.28
CA ARG A 29 -4.44 13.99 -18.76
C ARG A 29 -4.61 13.62 -20.23
N CYS A 30 -3.50 13.52 -20.97
CA CYS A 30 -3.44 13.02 -22.33
C CYS A 30 -3.49 11.48 -22.43
N LEU A 31 -3.31 10.76 -21.31
CA LEU A 31 -3.50 9.31 -21.26
C LEU A 31 -5.00 8.99 -21.25
N PRO A 32 -5.46 7.86 -21.84
CA PRO A 32 -6.88 7.51 -21.81
C PRO A 32 -7.33 7.20 -20.38
N GLN A 33 -8.15 8.11 -19.83
CA GLN A 33 -8.63 8.07 -18.44
C GLN A 33 -9.99 7.39 -18.25
N ARG A 34 -10.57 6.79 -19.30
CA ARG A 34 -12.00 6.43 -19.33
C ARG A 34 -12.37 5.08 -18.73
N GLU A 35 -11.41 4.25 -18.31
CA GLU A 35 -11.70 2.90 -17.82
C GLU A 35 -11.23 2.66 -16.37
N PRO A 36 -12.03 1.96 -15.54
CA PRO A 36 -11.71 1.68 -14.15
C PRO A 36 -10.54 0.69 -14.04
N TRP A 37 -9.65 0.93 -13.09
CA TRP A 37 -8.52 0.03 -12.80
C TRP A 37 -9.04 -1.21 -12.10
N SER A 38 -8.62 -2.41 -12.52
CA SER A 38 -9.06 -3.68 -11.93
C SER A 38 -8.01 -4.27 -10.98
N PHE A 39 -8.40 -4.52 -9.73
CA PHE A 39 -7.61 -5.22 -8.70
C PHE A 39 -7.76 -6.72 -8.89
N THR A 40 -6.68 -7.40 -9.25
CA THR A 40 -6.68 -8.87 -9.30
C THR A 40 -5.74 -9.44 -8.24
N ARG A 41 -6.30 -9.97 -7.14
CA ARG A 41 -5.53 -10.80 -6.20
C ARG A 41 -5.33 -12.18 -6.83
N LYS A 42 -4.07 -12.59 -7.07
CA LYS A 42 -3.79 -13.95 -7.57
C LYS A 42 -4.28 -15.01 -6.56
N PRO A 43 -5.06 -16.03 -6.97
CA PRO A 43 -5.52 -17.07 -6.06
C PRO A 43 -4.34 -17.92 -5.55
N GLY A 44 -4.23 -18.11 -4.23
CA GLY A 44 -3.31 -19.08 -3.62
C GLY A 44 -2.08 -18.52 -2.89
N MET A 45 -1.94 -17.20 -2.75
CA MET A 45 -0.83 -16.64 -1.95
C MET A 45 -1.14 -16.61 -0.43
N PRO A 46 -0.14 -16.94 0.43
CA PRO A 46 -0.30 -16.94 1.88
C PRO A 46 -0.52 -15.52 2.44
N ILE A 47 -1.19 -15.41 3.60
CA ILE A 47 -1.59 -14.15 4.25
C ILE A 47 -0.45 -13.12 4.44
N PRO A 48 0.83 -13.46 4.71
CA PRO A 48 1.89 -12.45 4.81
C PRO A 48 2.27 -11.81 3.46
N THR A 49 1.83 -12.38 2.34
CA THR A 49 2.18 -11.94 0.99
C THR A 49 0.95 -11.30 0.31
N ALA A 50 0.98 -9.98 0.18
CA ALA A 50 0.06 -9.24 -0.68
C ALA A 50 0.78 -8.91 -1.99
N ALA A 51 0.17 -9.25 -3.11
CA ALA A 51 0.65 -8.94 -4.45
C ALA A 51 -0.45 -8.27 -5.29
N PRO A 52 -0.87 -7.02 -4.99
CA PRO A 52 -1.71 -6.27 -5.91
C PRO A 52 -1.00 -6.14 -7.28
N PHE A 53 -1.76 -6.47 -8.33
CA PHE A 53 -1.36 -6.28 -9.71
C PHE A 53 -2.37 -5.31 -10.34
N PHE A 54 -1.86 -4.18 -10.82
CA PHE A 54 -2.65 -3.14 -11.48
C PHE A 54 -2.37 -3.22 -12.98
N GLN A 55 -3.42 -3.48 -13.76
CA GLN A 55 -3.35 -3.49 -15.22
C GLN A 55 -4.36 -2.48 -15.77
N ASN A 56 -3.98 -1.81 -16.85
CA ASN A 56 -4.87 -0.93 -17.59
C ASN A 56 -5.40 -1.68 -18.81
N GLU A 57 -6.72 -1.81 -18.97
CA GLU A 57 -7.32 -2.59 -20.08
C GLU A 57 -6.93 -2.04 -21.47
N TYR A 58 -6.73 -0.73 -21.59
CA TYR A 58 -6.29 -0.09 -22.83
C TYR A 58 -4.81 -0.36 -23.14
N MET A 59 -3.93 -0.21 -22.14
CA MET A 59 -2.49 -0.43 -22.33
C MET A 59 -2.06 -1.89 -22.29
N LYS A 60 -2.94 -2.81 -21.87
CA LYS A 60 -2.66 -4.25 -21.76
C LYS A 60 -1.35 -4.52 -21.02
N ASP A 61 -0.35 -5.08 -21.70
CA ASP A 61 0.95 -5.44 -21.13
C ASP A 61 1.94 -4.27 -21.13
N ASP A 62 1.62 -3.18 -21.84
CA ASP A 62 2.44 -1.96 -21.88
C ASP A 62 2.31 -1.12 -20.61
N PHE A 63 1.44 -1.50 -19.66
CA PHE A 63 1.39 -0.90 -18.34
C PHE A 63 1.06 -1.90 -17.23
N PHE A 64 1.91 -1.95 -16.21
CA PHE A 64 1.51 -2.51 -14.93
C PHE A 64 2.21 -1.87 -13.74
N ILE A 65 1.55 -1.93 -12.59
CA ILE A 65 2.17 -1.74 -11.27
C ILE A 65 2.00 -3.06 -10.52
N LYS A 66 3.09 -3.59 -9.99
CA LYS A 66 3.10 -4.80 -9.17
C LYS A 66 3.74 -4.45 -7.83
N ILE A 67 3.06 -4.68 -6.72
CA ILE A 67 3.61 -4.48 -5.39
C ILE A 67 3.65 -5.82 -4.69
N GLU A 68 4.83 -6.37 -4.42
CA GLU A 68 4.99 -7.61 -3.66
C GLU A 68 5.44 -7.24 -2.25
N THR A 69 4.74 -7.71 -1.22
CA THR A 69 5.09 -7.37 0.17
C THR A 69 5.47 -8.60 0.98
N TRP A 70 6.60 -8.53 1.69
CA TRP A 70 6.94 -9.43 2.80
C TRP A 70 6.89 -8.67 4.12
N HIS A 71 6.26 -9.27 5.13
CA HIS A 71 6.26 -8.77 6.49
C HIS A 71 7.16 -9.67 7.34
N LYS A 72 8.27 -9.14 7.87
CA LYS A 72 9.24 -9.91 8.67
C LYS A 72 9.41 -9.31 10.08
N PRO A 73 9.67 -10.14 11.10
CA PRO A 73 9.95 -9.69 12.46
C PRO A 73 11.42 -9.24 12.59
N ASP A 74 11.82 -8.25 11.78
CA ASP A 74 13.16 -7.66 11.80
C ASP A 74 13.09 -6.13 11.70
N MET A 75 14.25 -5.48 11.69
CA MET A 75 14.41 -4.00 11.65
C MET A 75 14.90 -3.50 10.29
N GLY A 76 14.51 -4.15 9.18
CA GLY A 76 14.94 -3.74 7.84
C GLY A 76 16.33 -4.26 7.47
N THR A 77 16.80 -5.31 8.13
CA THR A 77 18.16 -5.86 7.98
C THR A 77 18.25 -7.03 6.99
N THR A 78 17.12 -7.56 6.53
CA THR A 78 17.12 -8.63 5.53
C THR A 78 17.47 -8.05 4.16
N ASP A 79 18.63 -8.43 3.63
CA ASP A 79 19.01 -8.15 2.24
C ASP A 79 18.23 -9.04 1.27
N ASN A 80 17.83 -8.48 0.12
CA ASN A 80 17.04 -9.15 -0.93
C ASN A 80 15.91 -10.06 -0.39
N PRO A 81 14.93 -9.50 0.35
CA PRO A 81 13.89 -10.27 1.04
C PRO A 81 12.95 -11.03 0.08
N HIS A 82 12.90 -10.64 -1.19
CA HIS A 82 12.09 -11.26 -2.24
C HIS A 82 12.85 -12.33 -3.03
N GLY A 83 14.17 -12.46 -2.82
CA GLY A 83 15.00 -13.45 -3.52
C GLY A 83 15.11 -13.19 -5.02
N LEU A 84 15.22 -11.92 -5.41
CA LEU A 84 15.45 -11.53 -6.81
C LEU A 84 16.80 -12.07 -7.30
N PRO A 85 16.94 -12.36 -8.61
CA PRO A 85 18.24 -12.62 -9.20
C PRO A 85 19.25 -11.49 -8.90
N PRO A 86 20.56 -11.78 -8.76
CA PRO A 86 21.55 -10.76 -8.39
C PRO A 86 21.55 -9.53 -9.30
N GLU A 87 21.36 -9.75 -10.61
CA GLU A 87 21.34 -8.68 -11.62
C GLU A 87 20.14 -7.72 -11.43
N GLU A 88 18.94 -8.27 -11.17
CA GLU A 88 17.76 -7.46 -10.86
C GLU A 88 17.88 -6.77 -9.49
N TRP A 89 18.51 -7.42 -8.50
CA TRP A 89 18.70 -6.84 -7.18
C TRP A 89 19.68 -5.65 -7.20
N GLU A 90 20.73 -5.73 -8.01
CA GLU A 90 21.69 -4.64 -8.17
C GLU A 90 21.05 -3.38 -8.78
N GLU A 91 20.06 -3.54 -9.66
CA GLU A 91 19.28 -2.43 -10.23
C GLU A 91 18.17 -1.91 -9.29
N THR A 92 17.88 -2.63 -8.20
CA THR A 92 16.77 -2.29 -7.29
C THR A 92 17.20 -1.24 -6.26
N GLU A 93 16.52 -0.10 -6.23
CA GLU A 93 16.74 0.93 -5.20
C GLU A 93 16.00 0.59 -3.89
N VAL A 94 16.75 0.55 -2.78
CA VAL A 94 16.17 0.39 -1.43
C VAL A 94 15.84 1.76 -0.84
N VAL A 95 14.54 2.05 -0.69
CA VAL A 95 14.04 3.33 -0.15
C VAL A 95 13.46 3.13 1.26
N PRO A 96 14.18 3.50 2.34
CA PRO A 96 13.63 3.42 3.69
C PRO A 96 12.55 4.48 3.90
N ILE A 97 11.44 4.07 4.53
CA ILE A 97 10.38 4.98 5.00
C ILE A 97 10.47 5.05 6.52
N ASP A 98 10.58 6.27 7.05
CA ASP A 98 10.55 6.52 8.49
C ASP A 98 9.27 7.28 8.84
N ILE A 99 8.33 6.59 9.50
CA ILE A 99 7.02 7.15 9.83
C ILE A 99 7.10 8.31 10.84
N ALA A 100 8.20 8.43 11.60
CA ALA A 100 8.41 9.52 12.55
C ALA A 100 9.12 10.73 11.93
N ASP A 101 9.71 10.57 10.74
CA ASP A 101 10.47 11.63 10.08
C ASP A 101 9.55 12.60 9.33
N ARG A 102 9.36 13.79 9.91
CA ARG A 102 8.53 14.86 9.34
C ARG A 102 8.99 15.31 7.95
N SER A 103 10.28 15.15 7.62
CA SER A 103 10.82 15.58 6.32
C SER A 103 10.38 14.67 5.16
N GLN A 104 9.86 13.47 5.44
CA GLN A 104 9.36 12.53 4.43
C GLN A 104 7.88 12.75 4.06
N VAL A 105 7.25 13.77 4.65
CA VAL A 105 5.82 14.08 4.45
C VAL A 105 5.71 15.47 3.84
N ASP A 106 4.99 15.58 2.72
CA ASP A 106 4.70 16.86 2.10
C ASP A 106 3.78 17.70 3.00
N ASP A 107 3.97 19.01 3.02
CA ASP A 107 3.18 19.92 3.86
C ASP A 107 1.68 19.85 3.57
N VAL A 108 1.30 19.54 2.32
CA VAL A 108 -0.10 19.38 1.91
C VAL A 108 -0.77 18.14 2.51
N ASP A 109 0.01 17.13 2.88
CA ASP A 109 -0.49 15.89 3.49
C ASP A 109 -0.38 15.88 5.00
N TYR A 110 0.45 16.77 5.57
CA TYR A 110 0.72 16.77 6.99
C TYR A 110 -0.53 17.11 7.80
N LYS A 111 -0.84 16.21 8.73
CA LYS A 111 -1.87 16.40 9.75
C LYS A 111 -1.31 16.05 11.13
N PRO A 112 -1.39 16.95 12.12
CA PRO A 112 -0.88 16.69 13.47
C PRO A 112 -1.48 15.43 14.11
N GLU A 113 -2.76 15.14 13.87
CA GLU A 113 -3.47 13.97 14.38
C GLU A 113 -3.02 12.64 13.72
N GLU A 114 -2.32 12.72 12.60
CA GLU A 114 -1.72 11.58 11.89
C GLU A 114 -0.19 11.61 12.00
N ASP A 115 0.36 12.25 13.05
CA ASP A 115 1.81 12.31 13.30
C ASP A 115 2.28 11.36 14.42
N PRO A 116 3.00 10.27 14.10
CA PRO A 116 3.56 9.35 15.09
C PRO A 116 4.55 10.02 16.06
N ALA A 117 5.16 11.15 15.69
CA ALA A 117 6.03 11.92 16.58
C ALA A 117 5.25 12.68 17.67
N LEU A 118 3.93 12.82 17.52
CA LEU A 118 3.04 13.48 18.48
C LEU A 118 2.06 12.49 19.13
N PHE A 119 1.75 11.38 18.47
CA PHE A 119 0.78 10.41 18.93
C PHE A 119 1.33 9.50 20.05
N HIS A 120 0.52 9.33 21.09
CA HIS A 120 0.75 8.36 22.17
C HIS A 120 -0.51 7.48 22.30
N SER A 121 -0.34 6.16 22.23
CA SER A 121 -1.42 5.20 22.37
C SER A 121 -1.79 5.01 23.84
N GLU A 122 -3.03 5.29 24.21
CA GLU A 122 -3.52 5.09 25.58
C GLU A 122 -3.65 3.61 25.93
N LYS A 123 -3.93 2.76 24.94
CA LYS A 123 -4.15 1.32 25.18
C LYS A 123 -2.85 0.52 25.29
N THR A 124 -1.81 0.93 24.58
CA THR A 124 -0.55 0.16 24.48
C THR A 124 0.65 0.88 25.08
N GLY A 125 0.54 2.18 25.36
CA GLY A 125 1.65 3.03 25.82
C GLY A 125 2.71 3.29 24.76
N ARG A 126 2.48 2.93 23.49
CA ARG A 126 3.44 3.14 22.39
C ARG A 126 3.39 4.59 21.90
N GLY A 127 4.55 5.09 21.47
CA GLY A 127 4.72 6.47 21.04
C GLY A 127 4.86 7.44 22.22
N PRO A 128 5.15 8.73 21.97
CA PRO A 128 5.50 9.29 20.67
C PRO A 128 6.83 8.76 20.12
N LEU A 129 6.96 8.71 18.80
CA LEU A 129 8.18 8.25 18.13
C LEU A 129 9.13 9.43 17.90
N GLY A 130 10.16 9.57 18.75
CA GLY A 130 11.21 10.58 18.58
C GLY A 130 12.26 10.19 17.52
N PRO A 131 13.23 11.07 17.18
CA PRO A 131 14.25 10.79 16.16
C PRO A 131 15.11 9.54 16.41
N GLY A 132 15.22 9.08 17.68
CA GLY A 132 15.95 7.89 18.09
C GLY A 132 15.11 6.60 18.16
N TRP A 133 13.81 6.65 17.82
CA TRP A 133 12.85 5.60 18.15
C TRP A 133 13.27 4.21 17.69
N LYS A 134 13.91 4.07 16.52
CA LYS A 134 14.39 2.77 16.00
C LYS A 134 15.47 2.15 16.88
N LYS A 135 16.38 2.96 17.42
CA LYS A 135 17.45 2.49 18.32
C LYS A 135 16.89 2.12 19.70
N GLU A 136 15.95 2.92 20.19
CA GLU A 136 15.25 2.67 21.46
C GLU A 136 14.42 1.38 21.38
N LEU A 137 13.71 1.18 20.26
CA LEU A 137 12.89 0.01 20.00
C LEU A 137 13.71 -1.28 20.03
N HIS A 138 14.90 -1.29 19.42
CA HIS A 138 15.78 -2.47 19.40
C HIS A 138 16.19 -2.93 20.80
N ASN A 139 16.29 -2.01 21.76
CA ASN A 139 16.68 -2.30 23.15
C ASN A 139 15.47 -2.49 24.09
N SER A 140 14.25 -2.57 23.53
CA SER A 140 13.00 -2.64 24.30
C SER A 140 12.27 -3.97 24.08
N ASN A 141 11.28 -4.26 24.92
CA ASN A 141 10.34 -5.38 24.73
C ASN A 141 9.16 -5.01 23.81
N CYS A 142 9.17 -3.84 23.18
CA CYS A 142 8.11 -3.43 22.27
C CYS A 142 8.23 -4.20 20.94
N PRO A 143 7.16 -4.81 20.43
CA PRO A 143 7.23 -5.59 19.20
C PRO A 143 7.49 -4.69 18.00
N TYR A 144 8.24 -5.23 17.04
CA TYR A 144 8.58 -4.56 15.79
C TYR A 144 8.49 -5.54 14.63
N MET A 145 8.35 -4.96 13.44
CA MET A 145 8.34 -5.68 12.17
C MET A 145 8.71 -4.71 11.05
N THR A 146 9.12 -5.27 9.92
CA THR A 146 9.38 -4.50 8.70
C THR A 146 8.55 -5.05 7.55
N ALA A 147 7.94 -4.14 6.79
CA ALA A 147 7.25 -4.44 5.55
C ALA A 147 8.16 -4.12 4.35
N TYR A 148 8.66 -5.16 3.68
CA TYR A 148 9.46 -5.05 2.47
C TYR A 148 8.56 -5.04 1.25
N LYS A 149 8.24 -3.85 0.74
CA LYS A 149 7.37 -3.64 -0.41
C LYS A 149 8.21 -3.47 -1.67
N LEU A 150 8.32 -4.52 -2.49
CA LEU A 150 8.93 -4.46 -3.81
C LEU A 150 7.91 -3.90 -4.79
N VAL A 151 8.16 -2.71 -5.31
CA VAL A 151 7.31 -2.06 -6.31
C VAL A 151 7.99 -2.21 -7.68
N THR A 152 7.31 -2.85 -8.62
CA THR A 152 7.72 -2.90 -10.03
C THR A 152 6.72 -2.09 -10.83
N VAL A 153 7.20 -1.06 -11.51
CA VAL A 153 6.40 -0.27 -12.46
C VAL A 153 6.91 -0.55 -13.86
N HIS A 154 5.99 -0.83 -14.76
CA HIS A 154 6.27 -0.93 -16.19
C HIS A 154 5.32 0.00 -16.91
N PHE A 155 5.86 0.90 -17.73
CA PHE A 155 5.05 1.77 -18.58
C PHE A 155 5.75 2.02 -19.92
N ARG A 156 5.31 1.32 -20.96
CA ARG A 156 5.85 1.42 -22.30
C ARG A 156 5.08 2.44 -23.12
N TRP A 157 5.56 3.68 -23.12
CA TRP A 157 5.04 4.75 -23.98
C TRP A 157 6.16 5.64 -24.50
N TRP A 158 6.20 5.85 -25.82
CA TRP A 158 7.27 6.62 -26.46
C TRP A 158 7.32 8.06 -25.95
N GLY A 159 8.49 8.46 -25.44
CA GLY A 159 8.75 9.81 -24.92
C GLY A 159 8.24 10.09 -23.49
N LEU A 160 7.54 9.14 -22.85
CA LEU A 160 6.97 9.32 -21.51
C LEU A 160 7.38 8.26 -20.49
N GLN A 161 8.01 7.15 -20.92
CA GLN A 161 8.35 6.00 -20.08
C GLN A 161 8.94 6.37 -18.71
N GLY A 162 10.19 6.83 -18.68
CA GLY A 162 10.89 7.09 -17.41
C GLY A 162 10.22 8.19 -16.57
N ARG A 163 9.54 9.16 -17.20
CA ARG A 163 8.81 10.20 -16.46
C ARG A 163 7.64 9.62 -15.68
N VAL A 164 6.82 8.78 -16.34
CA VAL A 164 5.64 8.17 -15.72
C VAL A 164 6.04 7.13 -14.68
N GLU A 165 7.04 6.28 -14.96
CA GLU A 165 7.52 5.26 -14.02
C GLU A 165 8.02 5.93 -12.73
N ASN A 166 8.86 6.96 -12.84
CA ASN A 166 9.35 7.72 -11.69
C ASN A 166 8.22 8.43 -10.93
N PHE A 167 7.26 9.02 -11.65
CA PHE A 167 6.11 9.66 -11.03
C PHE A 167 5.30 8.65 -10.17
N ILE A 168 5.03 7.46 -10.70
CA ILE A 168 4.31 6.41 -9.99
C ILE A 168 5.08 5.97 -8.74
N HIS A 169 6.39 5.72 -8.85
CA HIS A 169 7.21 5.39 -7.68
C HIS A 169 7.15 6.45 -6.59
N LYS A 170 7.18 7.75 -6.94
CA LYS A 170 6.98 8.84 -5.99
C LYS A 170 5.60 8.80 -5.32
N GLN A 171 4.53 8.54 -6.09
CA GLN A 171 3.17 8.45 -5.53
C GLN A 171 3.00 7.23 -4.61
N GLU A 172 3.57 6.07 -4.96
CA GLU A 172 3.57 4.88 -4.10
C GLU A 172 4.34 5.12 -2.80
N LYS A 173 5.52 5.77 -2.87
CA LYS A 173 6.27 6.17 -1.68
C LYS A 173 5.43 7.10 -0.79
N ARG A 174 4.84 8.15 -1.36
CA ARG A 174 3.95 9.09 -0.66
C ARG A 174 2.76 8.36 0.01
N LEU A 175 2.12 7.45 -0.73
CA LEU A 175 1.03 6.62 -0.22
C LEU A 175 1.48 5.77 0.96
N PHE A 176 2.58 5.04 0.85
CA PHE A 176 3.09 4.21 1.94
C PHE A 176 3.48 5.02 3.17
N THR A 177 4.13 6.18 3.00
CA THR A 177 4.47 7.06 4.12
C THR A 177 3.22 7.49 4.89
N ASN A 178 2.23 8.06 4.19
CA ASN A 178 1.01 8.56 4.81
C ASN A 178 0.17 7.43 5.42
N PHE A 179 0.06 6.29 4.72
CA PHE A 179 -0.69 5.13 5.19
C PHE A 179 -0.13 4.56 6.51
N HIS A 180 1.19 4.36 6.62
CA HIS A 180 1.75 3.76 7.84
C HIS A 180 1.79 4.74 9.01
N ARG A 181 1.87 6.05 8.74
CA ARG A 181 1.67 7.09 9.76
C ARG A 181 0.27 7.02 10.35
N GLN A 182 -0.75 7.00 9.51
CA GLN A 182 -2.15 6.82 9.91
C GLN A 182 -2.36 5.49 10.66
N LEU A 183 -1.80 4.40 10.14
CA LEU A 183 -1.91 3.07 10.76
C LEU A 183 -1.41 3.09 12.21
N PHE A 184 -0.28 3.75 12.47
CA PHE A 184 0.26 3.88 13.82
C PHE A 184 -0.60 4.81 14.69
N CYS A 185 -0.99 5.98 14.20
CA CYS A 185 -1.82 6.92 14.97
C CYS A 185 -3.25 6.42 15.22
N TRP A 186 -3.71 5.41 14.48
CA TRP A 186 -4.99 4.76 14.70
C TRP A 186 -4.88 3.49 15.55
N LEU A 187 -3.72 3.20 16.15
CA LEU A 187 -3.47 1.99 16.92
C LEU A 187 -4.59 1.68 17.92
N ASP A 188 -5.02 2.67 18.70
CA ASP A 188 -6.06 2.48 19.71
C ASP A 188 -7.44 2.11 19.13
N ARG A 189 -7.66 2.39 17.84
CA ARG A 189 -8.91 2.09 17.12
C ARG A 189 -8.95 0.64 16.64
N TRP A 190 -7.80 0.02 16.38
CA TRP A 190 -7.75 -1.31 15.76
C TRP A 190 -7.05 -2.40 16.58
N VAL A 191 -6.27 -2.06 17.61
CA VAL A 191 -5.44 -3.02 18.35
C VAL A 191 -6.23 -4.15 19.03
N ASP A 192 -7.46 -3.87 19.47
CA ASP A 192 -8.33 -4.85 20.15
C ASP A 192 -9.30 -5.57 19.18
N LEU A 193 -9.24 -5.26 17.89
CA LEU A 193 -10.16 -5.86 16.92
C LEU A 193 -9.77 -7.31 16.66
N THR A 194 -10.79 -8.18 16.65
CA THR A 194 -10.62 -9.55 16.21
C THR A 194 -10.67 -9.63 14.68
N MET A 195 -10.18 -10.73 14.11
CA MET A 195 -10.31 -10.98 12.66
C MET A 195 -11.78 -11.04 12.20
N ASP A 196 -12.71 -11.43 13.09
CA ASP A 196 -14.13 -11.45 12.77
C ASP A 196 -14.73 -10.03 12.77
N ASP A 197 -14.26 -9.13 13.64
CA ASP A 197 -14.62 -7.71 13.56
C ASP A 197 -14.15 -7.08 12.25
N ILE A 198 -12.91 -7.38 11.85
CA ILE A 198 -12.34 -6.90 10.57
C ILE A 198 -13.21 -7.34 9.40
N ARG A 199 -13.63 -8.63 9.36
CA ARG A 199 -14.50 -9.14 8.28
C ARG A 199 -15.84 -8.43 8.21
N ARG A 200 -16.49 -8.15 9.35
CA ARG A 200 -17.76 -7.40 9.36
C ARG A 200 -17.56 -5.97 8.84
N MET A 201 -16.51 -5.30 9.32
CA MET A 201 -16.20 -3.94 8.88
C MET A 201 -15.85 -3.89 7.39
N GLU A 202 -15.16 -4.90 6.84
CA GLU A 202 -14.90 -4.98 5.39
C GLU A 202 -16.20 -5.06 4.59
N GLU A 203 -17.20 -5.82 5.05
CA GLU A 203 -18.52 -5.91 4.41
C GLU A 203 -19.30 -4.59 4.48
N GLU A 204 -19.30 -3.92 5.63
CA GLU A 204 -19.94 -2.61 5.84
C GLU A 204 -19.27 -1.53 4.99
N THR A 205 -17.93 -1.43 5.07
CA THR A 205 -17.13 -0.48 4.29
C THR A 205 -17.31 -0.68 2.80
N GLN A 206 -17.42 -1.92 2.32
CA GLN A 206 -17.68 -2.20 0.90
C GLN A 206 -19.01 -1.59 0.45
N ARG A 207 -20.08 -1.72 1.25
CA ARG A 207 -21.39 -1.14 0.95
C ARG A 207 -21.35 0.38 0.95
N GLU A 208 -20.71 0.99 1.95
CA GLU A 208 -20.57 2.45 2.05
C GLU A 208 -19.76 3.03 0.89
N LEU A 209 -18.64 2.40 0.52
CA LEU A 209 -17.82 2.83 -0.61
C LEU A 209 -18.58 2.74 -1.94
N ASP A 210 -19.38 1.69 -2.13
CA ASP A 210 -20.21 1.56 -3.33
C ASP A 210 -21.30 2.65 -3.39
N GLN A 211 -21.90 3.02 -2.26
CA GLN A 211 -22.83 4.16 -2.17
C GLN A 211 -22.13 5.50 -2.44
N MET A 212 -21.01 5.78 -1.76
CA MET A 212 -20.25 7.01 -1.94
C MET A 212 -19.71 7.18 -3.36
N ARG A 213 -19.37 6.09 -4.05
CA ARG A 213 -18.94 6.15 -5.46
C ARG A 213 -20.07 6.57 -6.39
N ASN A 214 -21.31 6.17 -6.08
CA ASN A 214 -22.48 6.48 -6.90
C ASN A 214 -23.07 7.87 -6.59
N GLU A 215 -22.95 8.34 -5.35
CA GLU A 215 -23.66 9.53 -4.84
C GLU A 215 -22.74 10.67 -4.38
N GLY A 216 -21.45 10.40 -4.17
CA GLY A 216 -20.51 11.32 -3.51
C GLY A 216 -19.69 12.20 -4.45
N SER A 217 -19.15 13.29 -3.90
CA SER A 217 -18.13 14.12 -4.56
C SER A 217 -16.72 13.55 -4.41
N VAL A 218 -15.80 13.92 -5.30
CA VAL A 218 -14.39 13.46 -5.27
C VAL A 218 -13.71 13.98 -3.99
N ARG A 219 -13.13 13.06 -3.21
CA ARG A 219 -12.41 13.33 -1.95
C ARG A 219 -11.06 12.56 -1.89
N GLY A 220 -10.21 12.91 -0.93
CA GLY A 220 -8.91 12.27 -0.67
C GLY A 220 -7.72 12.96 -1.33
N MET A 221 -6.55 12.30 -1.34
CA MET A 221 -5.32 12.83 -1.92
C MET A 221 -5.48 13.17 -3.41
N LYS A 222 -4.97 14.33 -3.79
CA LYS A 222 -4.74 14.71 -5.19
C LYS A 222 -3.26 14.48 -5.51
N ALA A 223 -2.98 13.98 -6.70
CA ALA A 223 -1.60 13.93 -7.17
C ALA A 223 -1.04 15.35 -7.28
N GLY A 224 0.21 15.55 -6.86
CA GLY A 224 0.92 16.81 -7.04
C GLY A 224 1.27 17.06 -8.51
N GLU A 225 1.48 18.32 -8.87
CA GLU A 225 2.05 18.67 -10.18
C GLU A 225 3.59 18.53 -10.08
N ASP A 226 4.20 17.79 -11.01
CA ASP A 226 5.67 17.78 -11.21
C ASP A 226 6.10 19.06 -11.93
#